data_AF-A0A5B0DQG5-F1
#
_entry.id   AF-A0A5B0DQG5-F1
#
_cell.length_a   1.000
_cell.length_b   1.000
_cell.length_c   1.000
_cell.angle_alpha   90.00
_cell.angle_beta   90.00
_cell.angle_gamma   90.00
#
_symmetry.space_group_name_H-M   'P 1'
#
loop_
_entity.id
_entity.type
_entity.pdbx_description
1 polymer ?
#
loop_
_entity_poly.entity_id
_entity_poly.type
_entity_poly.pdbx_seq_one_letter_code
_entity_poly.pdbx_strand_id
1 'polypeptide(L)'
;MTKKRRSRADRRKAKEKAKKQQMDSLTTFEGRKQFVQSKGLTNLVTRFKKGKGIKRNESKKTGEDIHLIHTDRTLHNYAGSWSRFASFVASITTTEDLEALDKSNDIEGWIDLVNQYLEHCKKLGLSAPTQSTYKAALAKVLGVPSTAFVATDIRYRADKKNNRLKSNDDRMSEETNNRWFSIVSATGLRKNELKAITGDSLYQREDGQYYLKIIGKKHKSKGARDRWVPIITRDKEELERLVEEFKLAGKKRVFQVPSALKPHKYRAEYAKRLYLLVARDPKDIKDKKEKIYLRGELKGVVLDRKACLIVSRALGHNRPEEFQKSYAYKLIAQAN
;
A
#
# COMPACT_ATOMS: atom_id res chain seq x y z
N MET A 1 -27.40 0.60 -42.66
CA MET A 1 -27.04 -0.82 -42.85
C MET A 1 -27.37 -1.62 -41.59
N THR A 2 -28.47 -2.38 -41.62
CA THR A 2 -28.90 -3.27 -40.54
C THR A 2 -27.94 -4.46 -40.43
N LYS A 3 -27.26 -4.63 -39.30
CA LYS A 3 -26.40 -5.81 -39.04
C LYS A 3 -27.26 -7.07 -39.13
N LYS A 4 -27.16 -7.81 -40.23
CA LYS A 4 -27.82 -9.11 -40.44
C LYS A 4 -27.48 -10.03 -39.26
N ARG A 5 -28.48 -10.37 -38.43
CA ARG A 5 -28.30 -11.25 -37.26
C ARG A 5 -27.84 -12.62 -37.77
N ARG A 6 -26.62 -13.05 -37.40
CA ARG A 6 -26.08 -14.39 -37.72
C ARG A 6 -27.09 -15.47 -37.33
N SER A 7 -27.30 -16.45 -38.22
CA SER A 7 -28.20 -17.58 -37.99
C SER A 7 -27.74 -18.43 -36.80
N ARG A 8 -28.64 -19.24 -36.22
CA ARG A 8 -28.31 -20.13 -35.09
C ARG A 8 -27.21 -21.13 -35.46
N ALA A 9 -27.21 -21.62 -36.71
CA ALA A 9 -26.18 -22.52 -37.24
C ALA A 9 -24.81 -21.84 -37.37
N ASP A 10 -24.78 -20.60 -37.87
CA ASP A 10 -23.51 -19.84 -38.00
C ASP A 10 -22.91 -19.52 -36.63
N ARG A 11 -23.73 -19.26 -35.62
CA ARG A 11 -23.27 -19.06 -34.23
C ARG A 11 -22.69 -20.34 -33.64
N ARG A 12 -23.29 -21.51 -33.93
CA ARG A 12 -22.80 -22.81 -33.47
C ARG A 12 -21.44 -23.13 -34.09
N LYS A 13 -21.31 -23.02 -35.43
CA LYS A 13 -20.05 -23.22 -36.14
C LYS A 13 -18.95 -22.26 -35.67
N ALA A 14 -19.28 -20.98 -35.46
CA ALA A 14 -18.33 -20.01 -34.92
C ALA A 14 -17.87 -20.35 -33.49
N LYS A 15 -18.78 -20.86 -32.64
CA LYS A 15 -18.44 -21.29 -31.27
C LYS A 15 -17.54 -22.53 -31.27
N GLU A 16 -17.82 -23.51 -32.13
CA GLU A 16 -16.99 -24.71 -32.29
C GLU A 16 -15.60 -24.36 -32.82
N LYS A 17 -15.51 -23.48 -33.83
CA LYS A 17 -14.22 -22.97 -34.34
C LYS A 17 -13.41 -22.23 -33.27
N ALA A 18 -14.07 -21.37 -32.48
CA ALA A 18 -13.41 -20.64 -31.40
C ALA A 18 -12.90 -21.57 -30.29
N LYS A 19 -13.68 -22.60 -29.93
CA LYS A 19 -13.24 -23.64 -28.99
C LYS A 19 -12.01 -24.39 -29.51
N LYS A 20 -12.02 -24.80 -30.77
CA LYS A 20 -10.88 -25.48 -31.39
C LYS A 20 -9.63 -24.62 -31.37
N GLN A 21 -9.74 -23.35 -31.81
CA GLN A 21 -8.63 -22.40 -31.77
C GLN A 21 -8.09 -22.15 -30.35
N GLN A 22 -8.98 -22.12 -29.36
CA GLN A 22 -8.58 -22.02 -27.96
C GLN A 22 -7.79 -23.26 -27.52
N MET A 23 -8.27 -24.47 -27.82
CA MET A 23 -7.57 -25.71 -27.49
C MET A 23 -6.21 -25.81 -28.19
N ASP A 24 -6.14 -25.47 -29.47
CA ASP A 24 -4.89 -25.46 -30.23
C ASP A 24 -3.87 -24.50 -29.58
N SER A 25 -4.31 -23.35 -29.05
CA SER A 25 -3.43 -22.41 -28.37
C SER A 25 -2.86 -22.96 -27.05
N LEU A 26 -3.62 -23.77 -26.30
CA LEU A 26 -3.21 -24.35 -25.02
C LEU A 26 -2.08 -25.37 -25.14
N THR A 27 -1.79 -25.87 -26.34
CA THR A 27 -0.63 -26.74 -26.58
C THR A 27 0.70 -26.03 -26.24
N THR A 28 0.73 -24.70 -26.39
CA THR A 28 1.91 -23.88 -26.12
C THR A 28 1.90 -23.31 -24.70
N PHE A 29 3.10 -23.11 -24.13
CA PHE A 29 3.26 -22.41 -22.85
C PHE A 29 2.56 -21.04 -22.86
N GLU A 30 2.77 -20.24 -23.90
CA GLU A 30 2.22 -18.88 -23.97
C GLU A 30 0.69 -18.90 -24.08
N GLY A 31 0.10 -19.85 -24.81
CA GLY A 31 -1.35 -19.99 -24.87
C GLY A 31 -1.96 -20.42 -23.53
N ARG A 32 -1.33 -21.36 -22.79
CA ARG A 32 -1.75 -21.71 -21.42
C ARG A 32 -1.70 -20.51 -20.49
N LYS A 33 -0.60 -19.77 -20.53
CA LYS A 33 -0.41 -18.57 -19.72
C LYS A 33 -1.46 -17.50 -20.04
N GLN A 34 -1.70 -17.22 -21.32
CA GLN A 34 -2.71 -16.26 -21.75
C GLN A 34 -4.12 -16.68 -21.34
N PHE A 35 -4.43 -17.97 -21.45
CA PHE A 35 -5.70 -18.54 -21.00
C PHE A 35 -5.94 -18.25 -19.50
N VAL A 36 -5.02 -18.68 -18.63
CA VAL A 36 -5.13 -18.44 -17.18
C VAL A 36 -5.16 -16.94 -16.87
N GLN A 37 -4.30 -16.15 -17.51
CA GLN A 37 -4.23 -14.71 -17.30
C GLN A 37 -5.54 -14.00 -17.66
N SER A 38 -6.16 -14.37 -18.78
CA SER A 38 -7.41 -13.77 -19.26
C SER A 38 -8.59 -14.00 -18.30
N LYS A 39 -8.65 -15.19 -17.68
CA LYS A 39 -9.69 -15.56 -16.71
C LYS A 39 -9.65 -14.65 -15.48
N GLY A 40 -8.46 -14.50 -14.88
CA GLY A 40 -8.30 -13.62 -13.73
C GLY A 40 -8.44 -12.13 -14.07
N LEU A 41 -7.93 -11.69 -15.22
CA LEU A 41 -8.06 -10.29 -15.64
C LEU A 41 -9.53 -9.91 -15.86
N THR A 42 -10.33 -10.77 -16.47
CA THR A 42 -11.77 -10.55 -16.66
C THR A 42 -12.48 -10.36 -15.33
N ASN A 43 -12.15 -11.20 -14.33
CA ASN A 43 -12.70 -11.07 -12.97
C ASN A 43 -12.28 -9.72 -12.33
N LEU A 44 -10.99 -9.39 -12.35
CA LEU A 44 -10.46 -8.16 -11.76
C LEU A 44 -11.04 -6.90 -12.41
N VAL A 45 -11.16 -6.87 -13.74
CA VAL A 45 -11.77 -5.75 -14.47
C VAL A 45 -13.25 -5.61 -14.11
N THR A 46 -13.96 -6.72 -13.98
CA THR A 46 -15.38 -6.70 -13.54
C THR A 46 -15.50 -6.10 -12.14
N ARG A 47 -14.68 -6.54 -11.17
CA ARG A 47 -14.65 -5.97 -9.82
C ARG A 47 -14.24 -4.50 -9.82
N PHE A 48 -13.34 -4.10 -10.72
CA PHE A 48 -12.93 -2.71 -10.87
C PHE A 48 -14.05 -1.82 -11.39
N LYS A 49 -14.75 -2.25 -12.46
CA LYS A 49 -15.90 -1.52 -12.99
C LYS A 49 -16.98 -1.33 -11.92
N LYS A 50 -17.26 -2.36 -11.12
CA LYS A 50 -18.20 -2.28 -9.99
C LYS A 50 -17.70 -1.37 -8.87
N GLY A 51 -16.40 -1.41 -8.54
CA GLY A 51 -15.85 -0.70 -7.39
C GLY A 51 -15.43 0.76 -7.66
N LYS A 52 -15.23 1.14 -8.92
CA LYS A 52 -14.80 2.49 -9.30
C LYS A 52 -15.87 3.51 -8.91
N GLY A 53 -15.47 4.58 -8.23
CA GLY A 53 -16.38 5.61 -7.71
C GLY A 53 -17.01 5.29 -6.36
N ILE A 54 -17.06 4.00 -5.95
CA ILE A 54 -17.55 3.60 -4.63
C ILE A 54 -16.47 3.86 -3.57
N LYS A 55 -16.86 4.49 -2.47
CA LYS A 55 -15.95 4.68 -1.33
C LYS A 55 -15.65 3.34 -0.66
N ARG A 56 -14.37 3.02 -0.57
CA ARG A 56 -13.90 1.78 0.06
C ARG A 56 -14.30 1.65 1.54
N ASN A 57 -14.47 2.74 2.28
CA ASN A 57 -14.85 2.64 3.69
C ASN A 57 -16.32 2.21 3.87
N GLU A 58 -17.20 2.52 2.91
CA GLU A 58 -18.63 2.18 2.94
C GLU A 58 -18.81 0.69 2.64
N SER A 59 -18.25 0.21 1.53
CA SER A 59 -18.24 -1.22 1.16
C SER A 59 -17.56 -2.14 2.20
N LYS A 60 -16.64 -1.61 3.01
CA LYS A 60 -16.06 -2.36 4.12
C LYS A 60 -17.02 -2.57 5.29
N LYS A 61 -18.02 -1.71 5.46
CA LYS A 61 -19.04 -1.89 6.52
C LYS A 61 -19.99 -3.02 6.19
N THR A 62 -20.29 -3.22 4.89
CA THR A 62 -21.17 -4.27 4.39
C THR A 62 -20.46 -5.59 4.10
N GLY A 63 -19.12 -5.60 4.05
CA GLY A 63 -18.33 -6.78 3.68
C GLY A 63 -18.22 -7.01 2.17
N GLU A 64 -18.89 -6.20 1.37
CA GLU A 64 -18.89 -6.30 -0.10
C GLU A 64 -17.55 -5.88 -0.73
N ASP A 65 -16.64 -5.27 0.05
CA ASP A 65 -15.34 -4.82 -0.46
C ASP A 65 -14.53 -5.97 -1.06
N ILE A 66 -14.78 -7.22 -0.67
CA ILE A 66 -14.19 -8.41 -1.30
C ILE A 66 -14.54 -8.48 -2.80
N HIS A 67 -15.74 -8.10 -3.21
CA HIS A 67 -16.21 -8.13 -4.60
C HIS A 67 -15.85 -6.89 -5.41
N LEU A 68 -15.14 -5.93 -4.82
CA LEU A 68 -14.83 -4.64 -5.45
C LEU A 68 -13.32 -4.39 -5.56
N ILE A 69 -12.96 -3.61 -6.59
CA ILE A 69 -11.65 -2.95 -6.72
C ILE A 69 -11.90 -1.46 -6.95
N HIS A 70 -11.36 -0.62 -6.07
CA HIS A 70 -11.69 0.81 -6.06
C HIS A 70 -10.71 1.70 -6.83
N THR A 71 -9.53 1.20 -7.20
CA THR A 71 -8.48 2.03 -7.81
C THR A 71 -7.73 1.27 -8.90
N ASP A 72 -7.33 1.99 -9.95
CA ASP A 72 -6.52 1.48 -11.05
C ASP A 72 -5.21 0.86 -10.55
N ARG A 73 -4.60 1.46 -9.53
CA ARG A 73 -3.37 0.93 -8.91
C ARG A 73 -3.58 -0.46 -8.29
N THR A 74 -4.72 -0.69 -7.65
CA THR A 74 -5.05 -2.01 -7.10
C THR A 74 -5.27 -3.03 -8.21
N LEU A 75 -6.01 -2.65 -9.25
CA LEU A 75 -6.21 -3.49 -10.44
C LEU A 75 -4.86 -3.90 -11.05
N HIS A 76 -3.99 -2.93 -11.33
CA HIS A 76 -2.67 -3.18 -11.90
C HIS A 76 -1.82 -4.14 -11.04
N ASN A 77 -1.76 -3.90 -9.73
CA ASN A 77 -0.98 -4.74 -8.82
C ASN A 77 -1.51 -6.18 -8.76
N TYR A 78 -2.84 -6.35 -8.73
CA TYR A 78 -3.45 -7.68 -8.70
C TYR A 78 -3.31 -8.39 -10.05
N ALA A 79 -3.48 -7.69 -11.16
CA ALA A 79 -3.24 -8.24 -12.50
C ALA A 79 -1.78 -8.70 -12.66
N GLY A 80 -0.81 -7.92 -12.18
CA GLY A 80 0.60 -8.33 -12.20
C GLY A 80 0.90 -9.53 -11.30
N SER A 81 0.21 -9.68 -10.16
CA SER A 81 0.36 -10.86 -9.30
C SER A 81 -0.26 -12.10 -9.95
N TRP A 82 -1.45 -11.95 -10.53
CA TRP A 82 -2.13 -13.01 -11.27
C TRP A 82 -1.34 -13.45 -12.51
N SER A 83 -0.71 -12.53 -13.23
CA SER A 83 0.13 -12.86 -14.38
C SER A 83 1.32 -13.75 -14.02
N ARG A 84 1.96 -13.53 -12.86
CA ARG A 84 3.05 -14.42 -12.39
C ARG A 84 2.54 -15.81 -12.03
N PHE A 85 1.38 -15.88 -11.40
CA PHE A 85 0.69 -17.14 -11.14
C PHE A 85 0.33 -17.87 -12.44
N ALA A 86 -0.18 -17.14 -13.45
CA ALA A 86 -0.49 -17.71 -14.76
C ALA A 86 0.74 -18.31 -15.45
N SER A 87 1.90 -17.65 -15.37
CA SER A 87 3.17 -18.22 -15.86
C SER A 87 3.55 -19.50 -15.13
N PHE A 88 3.36 -19.56 -13.81
CA PHE A 88 3.62 -20.77 -13.04
C PHE A 88 2.69 -21.92 -13.45
N VAL A 89 1.37 -21.68 -13.48
CA VAL A 89 0.38 -22.69 -13.89
C VAL A 89 0.71 -23.23 -15.28
N ALA A 90 1.00 -22.34 -16.25
CA ALA A 90 1.35 -22.74 -17.62
C ALA A 90 2.60 -23.64 -17.71
N SER A 91 3.50 -23.57 -16.72
CA SER A 91 4.71 -24.40 -16.66
C SER A 91 4.48 -25.79 -16.05
N ILE A 92 3.40 -25.98 -15.29
CA ILE A 92 3.15 -27.23 -14.55
C ILE A 92 1.90 -27.98 -15.01
N THR A 93 1.01 -27.33 -15.78
CA THR A 93 -0.24 -27.95 -16.28
C THR A 93 -0.16 -28.27 -17.76
N THR A 94 -0.84 -29.34 -18.15
CA THR A 94 -1.11 -29.72 -19.54
C THR A 94 -2.34 -29.00 -20.10
N THR A 95 -2.67 -29.27 -21.37
CA THR A 95 -3.89 -28.75 -22.01
C THR A 95 -5.14 -29.36 -21.35
N GLU A 96 -5.08 -30.66 -21.06
CA GLU A 96 -6.15 -31.47 -20.49
C GLU A 96 -6.51 -30.99 -19.08
N ASP A 97 -5.50 -30.69 -18.26
CA ASP A 97 -5.69 -30.15 -16.90
C ASP A 97 -6.46 -28.83 -16.92
N LEU A 98 -6.05 -27.91 -17.81
CA LEU A 98 -6.69 -26.59 -17.93
C LEU A 98 -8.11 -26.69 -18.50
N GLU A 99 -8.35 -27.63 -19.41
CA GLU A 99 -9.69 -27.87 -19.95
C GLU A 99 -10.63 -28.43 -18.87
N ALA A 100 -10.15 -29.39 -18.06
CA ALA A 100 -10.90 -29.95 -16.93
C ALA A 100 -11.24 -28.87 -15.89
N LEU A 101 -10.27 -28.03 -15.53
CA LEU A 101 -10.45 -26.90 -14.61
C LEU A 101 -11.43 -25.83 -15.13
N ASP A 102 -11.51 -25.63 -16.44
CA ASP A 102 -12.43 -24.65 -17.02
C ASP A 102 -13.87 -25.16 -17.09
N LYS A 103 -14.06 -26.42 -17.51
CA LYS A 103 -15.38 -27.04 -17.68
C LYS A 103 -16.13 -27.21 -16.37
N SER A 104 -15.43 -27.58 -15.30
CA SER A 104 -15.99 -27.88 -13.99
C SER A 104 -16.29 -26.64 -13.15
N ASN A 105 -15.74 -25.48 -13.52
CA ASN A 105 -15.68 -24.31 -12.64
C ASN A 105 -15.16 -24.68 -11.23
N ASP A 106 -14.21 -25.61 -11.18
CA ASP A 106 -13.70 -26.22 -9.96
C ASP A 106 -12.83 -25.24 -9.18
N ILE A 107 -13.42 -24.65 -8.15
CA ILE A 107 -12.72 -23.72 -7.26
C ILE A 107 -11.65 -24.42 -6.43
N GLU A 108 -11.83 -25.69 -6.07
CA GLU A 108 -10.88 -26.46 -5.26
C GLU A 108 -9.61 -26.74 -6.05
N GLY A 109 -9.72 -27.09 -7.34
CA GLY A 109 -8.58 -27.22 -8.23
C GLY A 109 -7.79 -25.90 -8.38
N TRP A 110 -8.47 -24.75 -8.44
CA TRP A 110 -7.78 -23.45 -8.41
C TRP A 110 -7.10 -23.15 -7.07
N ILE A 111 -7.72 -23.55 -5.95
CA ILE A 111 -7.13 -23.42 -4.62
C ILE A 111 -5.85 -24.26 -4.51
N ASP A 112 -5.87 -25.49 -5.02
CA ASP A 112 -4.70 -26.37 -5.03
C ASP A 112 -3.54 -25.78 -5.84
N LEU A 113 -3.81 -25.31 -7.07
CA LEU A 113 -2.78 -24.62 -7.88
C LEU A 113 -2.21 -23.39 -7.17
N VAL A 114 -3.04 -22.61 -6.47
CA VAL A 114 -2.57 -21.48 -5.67
C VAL A 114 -1.68 -21.95 -4.52
N ASN A 115 -2.03 -23.04 -3.84
CA ASN A 115 -1.20 -23.60 -2.76
C ASN A 115 0.15 -24.06 -3.29
N GLN A 116 0.18 -24.78 -4.42
CA GLN A 116 1.41 -25.17 -5.10
C GLN A 116 2.26 -23.95 -5.47
N TYR A 117 1.64 -22.88 -5.98
CA TYR A 117 2.36 -21.64 -6.31
C TYR A 117 2.94 -20.94 -5.09
N LEU A 118 2.21 -20.91 -3.96
CA LEU A 118 2.71 -20.29 -2.72
C LEU A 118 3.89 -21.08 -2.14
N GLU A 119 3.85 -22.41 -2.20
CA GLU A 119 5.01 -23.24 -1.82
C GLU A 119 6.19 -23.06 -2.79
N HIS A 120 5.94 -22.95 -4.10
CA HIS A 120 6.97 -22.58 -5.06
C HIS A 120 7.60 -21.22 -4.74
N CYS A 121 6.79 -20.21 -4.39
CA CYS A 121 7.27 -18.90 -3.97
C CYS A 121 8.18 -18.96 -2.73
N LYS A 122 7.87 -19.84 -1.78
CA LYS A 122 8.70 -20.09 -0.58
C LYS A 122 10.02 -20.74 -0.96
N LYS A 123 9.99 -21.78 -1.80
CA LYS A 123 11.20 -22.46 -2.31
C LYS A 123 12.13 -21.51 -3.07
N LEU A 124 11.59 -20.56 -3.82
CA LEU A 124 12.36 -19.50 -4.50
C LEU A 124 12.94 -18.44 -3.55
N GLY A 125 12.65 -18.51 -2.24
CA GLY A 125 13.12 -17.53 -1.27
C GLY A 125 12.47 -16.15 -1.41
N LEU A 126 11.26 -16.05 -2.00
CA LEU A 126 10.55 -14.77 -2.05
C LEU A 126 10.21 -14.28 -0.64
N SER A 127 10.37 -12.99 -0.39
CA SER A 127 10.13 -12.43 0.95
C SER A 127 8.68 -12.64 1.43
N ALA A 128 8.49 -12.82 2.74
CA ALA A 128 7.18 -12.97 3.38
C ALA A 128 6.14 -11.86 2.97
N PRO A 129 6.52 -10.57 2.84
CA PRO A 129 5.60 -9.55 2.31
C PRO A 129 5.18 -9.77 0.85
N THR A 130 6.07 -10.30 -0.01
CA THR A 130 5.77 -10.63 -1.41
C THR A 130 4.78 -11.80 -1.46
N GLN A 131 5.07 -12.88 -0.74
CA GLN A 131 4.18 -14.05 -0.63
C GLN A 131 2.78 -13.64 -0.17
N SER A 132 2.68 -12.86 0.91
CA SER A 132 1.41 -12.35 1.44
C SER A 132 0.65 -11.46 0.44
N THR A 133 1.37 -10.69 -0.38
CA THR A 133 0.77 -9.84 -1.42
C THR A 133 0.19 -10.69 -2.55
N TYR A 134 0.92 -11.71 -3.00
CA TYR A 134 0.41 -12.64 -4.01
C TYR A 134 -0.80 -13.39 -3.48
N LYS A 135 -0.70 -14.00 -2.30
CA LYS A 135 -1.81 -14.70 -1.63
C LYS A 135 -3.10 -13.85 -1.59
N ALA A 136 -2.99 -12.58 -1.19
CA ALA A 136 -4.15 -11.68 -1.15
C ALA A 136 -4.72 -11.33 -2.54
N ALA A 137 -3.87 -11.19 -3.56
CA ALA A 137 -4.31 -10.95 -4.93
C ALA A 137 -5.02 -12.17 -5.53
N LEU A 138 -4.48 -13.37 -5.32
CA LEU A 138 -5.06 -14.63 -5.80
C LEU A 138 -6.41 -14.90 -5.12
N ALA A 139 -6.50 -14.68 -3.81
CA ALA A 139 -7.77 -14.71 -3.07
C ALA A 139 -8.81 -13.78 -3.70
N LYS A 140 -8.38 -12.56 -4.06
CA LYS A 140 -9.26 -11.58 -4.70
C LYS A 140 -9.78 -12.05 -6.05
N VAL A 141 -8.93 -12.65 -6.89
CA VAL A 141 -9.33 -13.15 -8.20
C VAL A 141 -10.34 -14.27 -8.05
N LEU A 142 -10.02 -15.26 -7.22
CA LEU A 142 -10.87 -16.43 -6.97
C LEU A 142 -12.14 -16.10 -6.18
N GLY A 143 -12.16 -14.98 -5.44
CA GLY A 143 -13.30 -14.59 -4.62
C GLY A 143 -13.43 -15.38 -3.31
N VAL A 144 -12.36 -16.02 -2.87
CA VAL A 144 -12.30 -16.82 -1.64
C VAL A 144 -11.55 -16.05 -0.54
N PRO A 145 -11.76 -16.34 0.75
CA PRO A 145 -10.95 -15.77 1.81
C PRO A 145 -9.50 -16.27 1.70
N SER A 146 -8.51 -15.43 2.04
CA SER A 146 -7.11 -15.85 2.00
C SER A 146 -6.79 -17.01 2.95
N THR A 147 -7.64 -17.27 3.95
CA THR A 147 -7.50 -18.42 4.86
C THR A 147 -7.74 -19.76 4.16
N ALA A 148 -8.33 -19.77 2.97
CA ALA A 148 -8.49 -20.98 2.15
C ALA A 148 -7.15 -21.52 1.61
N PHE A 149 -6.08 -20.73 1.65
CA PHE A 149 -4.76 -21.13 1.15
C PHE A 149 -3.77 -21.43 2.27
N VAL A 150 -2.75 -22.23 1.95
CA VAL A 150 -1.59 -22.52 2.83
C VAL A 150 -0.98 -21.25 3.42
N ALA A 151 -0.49 -21.36 4.66
CA ALA A 151 0.14 -20.23 5.35
C ALA A 151 1.41 -19.79 4.62
N THR A 152 1.56 -18.47 4.44
CA THR A 152 2.82 -17.87 3.97
C THR A 152 3.72 -17.59 5.16
N ASP A 153 5.01 -17.38 4.91
CA ASP A 153 5.97 -17.08 5.96
C ASP A 153 5.53 -15.89 6.82
N ILE A 154 5.85 -15.96 8.11
CA ILE A 154 5.53 -14.91 9.08
C ILE A 154 6.35 -13.66 8.73
N ARG A 155 5.70 -12.49 8.79
CA ARG A 155 6.35 -11.21 8.51
C ARG A 155 6.91 -10.62 9.80
N TYR A 156 8.22 -10.59 9.95
CA TYR A 156 8.90 -9.85 11.01
C TYR A 156 9.31 -8.44 10.54
N ARG A 157 9.44 -7.49 11.47
CA ARG A 157 9.98 -6.15 11.14
C ARG A 157 11.48 -6.21 10.94
N ALA A 158 12.18 -7.04 11.71
CA ALA A 158 13.62 -7.27 11.61
C ALA A 158 14.03 -7.66 10.17
N ASP A 159 13.22 -8.50 9.50
CA ASP A 159 13.54 -9.02 8.16
C ASP A 159 13.32 -8.00 7.02
N LYS A 160 12.92 -6.77 7.32
CA LYS A 160 12.63 -5.76 6.29
C LYS A 160 13.92 -5.26 5.62
N LYS A 161 14.30 -5.88 4.52
CA LYS A 161 15.43 -5.44 3.66
C LYS A 161 15.22 -4.13 2.89
N ASN A 162 14.20 -3.32 3.21
CA ASN A 162 13.91 -2.10 2.45
C ASN A 162 14.77 -0.91 2.91
N ASN A 163 14.98 0.09 2.03
CA ASN A 163 15.75 1.32 2.35
C ASN A 163 15.25 2.10 3.58
N ARG A 164 14.12 1.73 4.23
CA ARG A 164 13.71 2.40 5.47
C ARG A 164 14.63 2.09 6.65
N LEU A 165 15.40 0.99 6.57
CA LEU A 165 16.34 0.57 7.61
C LEU A 165 17.81 0.86 7.27
N LYS A 166 18.15 1.09 6.00
CA LYS A 166 19.52 1.48 5.61
C LYS A 166 19.84 2.88 6.14
N SER A 167 21.08 3.13 6.58
CA SER A 167 21.58 4.45 6.97
C SER A 167 21.54 5.42 5.78
N ASN A 168 22.03 4.97 4.61
CA ASN A 168 22.05 5.73 3.37
C ASN A 168 20.94 5.30 2.37
N ASP A 169 20.39 6.25 1.62
CA ASP A 169 19.42 6.03 0.54
C ASP A 169 20.13 6.24 -0.81
N ASP A 170 20.69 5.16 -1.34
CA ASP A 170 21.49 5.03 -2.58
C ASP A 170 20.85 5.56 -3.88
N ARG A 171 19.66 6.16 -3.80
CA ARG A 171 18.87 6.60 -4.97
C ARG A 171 19.00 8.10 -5.25
N MET A 172 19.67 8.84 -4.37
CA MET A 172 19.90 10.28 -4.46
C MET A 172 21.27 10.60 -3.85
N SER A 173 21.86 11.74 -4.20
CA SER A 173 23.10 12.21 -3.57
C SER A 173 22.93 12.39 -2.06
N GLU A 174 24.03 12.33 -1.32
CA GLU A 174 24.03 12.55 0.13
C GLU A 174 23.44 13.92 0.50
N GLU A 175 23.84 14.98 -0.18
CA GLU A 175 23.29 16.32 0.00
C GLU A 175 21.77 16.35 -0.21
N THR A 176 21.27 15.72 -1.28
CA THR A 176 19.84 15.62 -1.55
C THR A 176 19.13 14.83 -0.46
N ASN A 177 19.74 13.73 0.01
CA ASN A 177 19.21 12.94 1.11
C ASN A 177 19.12 13.75 2.41
N ASN A 178 20.17 14.51 2.75
CA ASN A 178 20.24 15.35 3.94
C ASN A 178 19.18 16.46 3.90
N ARG A 179 19.03 17.13 2.76
CA ARG A 179 17.98 18.15 2.55
C ARG A 179 16.58 17.57 2.76
N TRP A 180 16.27 16.44 2.12
CA TRP A 180 14.94 15.83 2.26
C TRP A 180 14.72 15.17 3.61
N PHE A 181 15.76 14.68 4.27
CA PHE A 181 15.71 14.25 5.65
C PHE A 181 15.27 15.41 6.54
N SER A 182 15.96 16.55 6.45
CA SER A 182 15.63 17.77 7.19
C SER A 182 14.17 18.18 7.00
N ILE A 183 13.74 18.40 5.76
CA ILE A 183 12.37 18.86 5.43
C ILE A 183 11.30 17.85 5.91
N VAL A 184 11.47 16.57 5.63
CA VAL A 184 10.42 15.57 5.90
C VAL A 184 10.40 15.14 7.37
N SER A 185 11.56 15.13 8.04
CA SER A 185 11.61 14.90 9.49
C SER A 185 11.09 16.10 10.29
N ALA A 186 11.08 17.30 9.71
CA ALA A 186 10.49 18.49 10.30
C ALA A 186 8.97 18.62 10.07
N THR A 187 8.47 18.13 8.93
CA THR A 187 7.07 18.38 8.51
C THR A 187 6.19 17.13 8.44
N GLY A 188 6.77 15.93 8.38
CA GLY A 188 6.00 14.69 8.28
C GLY A 188 5.08 14.61 7.05
N LEU A 189 5.35 15.34 5.96
CA LEU A 189 4.50 15.38 4.76
C LEU A 189 4.63 14.15 3.86
N ARG A 190 3.57 13.80 3.12
CA ARG A 190 3.58 12.70 2.13
C ARG A 190 4.20 13.20 0.85
N LYS A 191 4.67 12.29 -0.01
CA LYS A 191 5.27 12.67 -1.29
C LYS A 191 4.36 13.57 -2.14
N ASN A 192 3.06 13.26 -2.21
CA ASN A 192 2.11 14.07 -2.96
C ASN A 192 1.82 15.42 -2.30
N GLU A 193 1.88 15.47 -0.96
CA GLU A 193 1.74 16.71 -0.19
C GLU A 193 2.96 17.59 -0.42
N LEU A 194 4.18 17.05 -0.32
CA LEU A 194 5.43 17.76 -0.66
C LEU A 194 5.40 18.33 -2.08
N LYS A 195 4.81 17.61 -3.04
CA LYS A 195 4.69 18.05 -4.45
C LYS A 195 3.67 19.17 -4.66
N ALA A 196 2.77 19.39 -3.71
CA ALA A 196 1.61 20.27 -3.87
C ALA A 196 1.54 21.38 -2.81
N ILE A 197 2.34 21.30 -1.74
CA ILE A 197 2.36 22.29 -0.67
C ILE A 197 2.86 23.63 -1.21
N THR A 198 2.21 24.69 -0.76
CA THR A 198 2.50 26.07 -1.15
C THR A 198 2.93 26.88 0.08
N GLY A 199 3.68 27.96 -0.14
CA GLY A 199 4.23 28.81 0.93
C GLY A 199 3.17 29.37 1.89
N ASP A 200 2.01 29.78 1.34
CA ASP A 200 0.82 30.25 2.06
C ASP A 200 0.17 29.20 2.98
N SER A 201 0.73 27.99 3.05
CA SER A 201 0.36 26.99 4.04
C SER A 201 1.06 27.19 5.39
N LEU A 202 2.10 28.01 5.46
CA LEU A 202 2.81 28.31 6.70
C LEU A 202 1.99 29.27 7.58
N TYR A 203 1.86 28.92 8.85
CA TYR A 203 1.24 29.75 9.87
C TYR A 203 2.12 29.77 11.11
N GLN A 204 2.23 30.94 11.73
CA GLN A 204 2.83 31.11 13.05
C GLN A 204 1.72 31.33 14.07
N ARG A 205 1.77 30.63 15.19
CA ARG A 205 0.91 30.89 16.35
C ARG A 205 1.47 32.03 17.20
N GLU A 206 0.65 32.53 18.12
CA GLU A 206 1.01 33.58 19.08
C GLU A 206 2.20 33.19 19.96
N ASP A 207 2.32 31.90 20.29
CA ASP A 207 3.45 31.31 21.03
C ASP A 207 4.76 31.20 20.21
N GLY A 208 4.75 31.69 18.96
CA GLY A 208 5.87 31.63 18.04
C GLY A 208 6.03 30.30 17.29
N GLN A 209 5.26 29.26 17.63
CA GLN A 209 5.37 27.95 16.99
C GLN A 209 4.79 27.95 15.58
N TYR A 210 5.55 27.39 14.63
CA TYR A 210 5.12 27.26 13.25
C TYR A 210 4.35 25.96 12.98
N TYR A 211 3.33 26.08 12.14
CA TYR A 211 2.47 25.00 11.66
C TYR A 211 2.26 25.10 10.15
N LEU A 212 1.98 23.96 9.52
CA LEU A 212 1.46 23.89 8.17
C LEU A 212 -0.04 23.59 8.17
N LYS A 213 -0.83 24.45 7.52
CA LYS A 213 -2.24 24.21 7.24
C LYS A 213 -2.38 23.36 5.98
N ILE A 214 -2.69 22.09 6.16
CA ILE A 214 -2.90 21.17 5.06
C ILE A 214 -4.37 21.18 4.65
N ILE A 215 -4.67 21.72 3.48
CA ILE A 215 -5.97 21.61 2.82
C ILE A 215 -5.94 20.38 1.90
N GLY A 216 -6.77 19.39 2.17
CA GLY A 216 -6.62 18.04 1.66
C GLY A 216 -6.79 17.93 0.14
N LYS A 217 -7.75 18.66 -0.44
CA LYS A 217 -7.91 18.73 -1.90
C LYS A 217 -6.73 19.47 -2.55
N LYS A 218 -6.41 20.68 -2.06
CA LYS A 218 -5.31 21.53 -2.56
C LYS A 218 -3.96 20.79 -2.54
N HIS A 219 -3.65 20.16 -1.41
CA HIS A 219 -2.36 19.52 -1.16
C HIS A 219 -2.36 18.00 -1.42
N LYS A 220 -3.39 17.47 -2.09
CA LYS A 220 -3.48 16.06 -2.51
C LYS A 220 -3.24 15.08 -1.36
N SER A 221 -3.79 15.39 -0.18
CA SER A 221 -3.67 14.53 0.99
C SER A 221 -4.47 13.24 0.79
N LYS A 222 -4.05 12.16 1.46
CA LYS A 222 -4.74 10.87 1.34
C LYS A 222 -6.15 10.99 1.92
N GLY A 223 -7.15 10.78 1.08
CA GLY A 223 -8.56 10.92 1.46
C GLY A 223 -9.00 12.38 1.62
N ALA A 224 -8.27 13.34 1.03
CA ALA A 224 -8.57 14.77 1.08
C ALA A 224 -8.82 15.31 2.49
N ARG A 225 -8.03 14.85 3.45
CA ARG A 225 -8.12 15.24 4.85
C ARG A 225 -7.38 16.55 5.11
N ASP A 226 -8.08 17.44 5.78
CA ASP A 226 -7.52 18.68 6.31
C ASP A 226 -6.85 18.41 7.65
N ARG A 227 -5.75 19.11 7.93
CA ARG A 227 -5.05 19.03 9.23
C ARG A 227 -4.08 20.17 9.42
N TRP A 228 -3.79 20.44 10.68
CA TRP A 228 -2.63 21.23 11.11
C TRP A 228 -1.46 20.30 11.41
N VAL A 229 -0.28 20.72 10.98
CA VAL A 229 0.95 19.94 11.12
C VAL A 229 1.99 20.82 11.81
N PRO A 230 2.35 20.57 13.08
CA PRO A 230 3.42 21.33 13.73
C PRO A 230 4.74 21.07 13.01
N ILE A 231 5.55 22.12 12.85
CA ILE A 231 6.92 22.01 12.34
C ILE A 231 7.85 21.69 13.52
N ILE A 232 8.51 20.53 13.46
CA ILE A 232 9.37 20.02 14.56
C ILE A 232 10.80 19.83 14.07
N THR A 233 11.64 20.85 14.23
CA THR A 233 13.04 20.84 13.81
C THR A 233 13.97 20.33 14.90
N ARG A 234 15.23 20.07 14.54
CA ARG A 234 16.32 19.73 15.48
C ARG A 234 16.83 20.94 16.23
N ASP A 235 16.87 22.07 15.53
CA ASP A 235 17.50 23.31 15.96
C ASP A 235 16.81 24.51 15.29
N LYS A 236 17.24 25.70 15.71
CA LYS A 236 16.71 26.99 15.24
C LYS A 236 17.08 27.27 13.78
N GLU A 237 18.28 26.88 13.35
CA GLU A 237 18.71 27.12 11.96
C GLU A 237 17.90 26.29 10.95
N GLU A 238 17.59 25.03 11.27
CA GLU A 238 16.71 24.18 10.47
C GLU A 238 15.31 24.78 10.38
N LEU A 239 14.83 25.42 11.45
CA LEU A 239 13.55 26.12 11.46
C LEU A 239 13.59 27.35 10.56
N GLU A 240 14.61 28.19 10.70
CA GLU A 240 14.77 29.42 9.92
C GLU A 240 14.85 29.12 8.42
N ARG A 241 15.72 28.19 8.00
CA ARG A 241 15.83 27.78 6.59
C ARG A 241 14.49 27.29 6.03
N LEU A 242 13.79 26.44 6.78
CA LEU A 242 12.51 25.91 6.33
C LEU A 242 11.44 27.00 6.23
N VAL A 243 11.34 27.87 7.24
CA VAL A 243 10.40 29.00 7.25
C VAL A 243 10.67 29.97 6.10
N GLU A 244 11.93 30.26 5.82
CA GLU A 244 12.34 31.11 4.72
C GLU A 244 11.93 30.51 3.36
N GLU A 245 12.16 29.21 3.12
CA GLU A 245 11.70 28.54 1.90
C GLU A 245 10.18 28.71 1.68
N PHE A 246 9.37 28.57 2.74
CA PHE A 246 7.93 28.77 2.68
C PHE A 246 7.56 30.24 2.43
N LYS A 247 8.22 31.19 3.09
CA LYS A 247 7.98 32.63 2.89
C LYS A 247 8.29 33.05 1.45
N LEU A 248 9.45 32.65 0.92
CA LEU A 248 9.87 32.93 -0.45
C LEU A 248 8.90 32.35 -1.49
N ALA A 249 8.36 31.15 -1.24
CA ALA A 249 7.42 30.53 -2.16
C ALA A 249 6.07 31.26 -2.23
N GLY A 250 5.61 31.89 -1.15
CA GLY A 250 4.31 32.58 -1.10
C GLY A 250 3.17 31.68 -1.59
N LYS A 251 2.38 32.13 -2.58
CA LYS A 251 1.28 31.31 -3.15
C LYS A 251 1.75 30.17 -4.07
N LYS A 252 3.04 30.07 -4.39
CA LYS A 252 3.63 29.05 -5.28
C LYS A 252 4.02 27.79 -4.50
N ARG A 253 4.33 26.72 -5.23
CA ARG A 253 4.81 25.46 -4.64
C ARG A 253 6.19 25.67 -4.01
N VAL A 254 6.38 25.11 -2.82
CA VAL A 254 7.64 25.29 -2.07
C VAL A 254 8.76 24.41 -2.63
N PHE A 255 8.46 23.15 -2.98
CA PHE A 255 9.51 22.18 -3.29
C PHE A 255 9.41 21.56 -4.69
N GLN A 256 10.58 21.38 -5.31
CA GLN A 256 10.76 20.49 -6.46
C GLN A 256 11.12 19.07 -5.98
N VAL A 257 10.13 18.20 -5.86
CA VAL A 257 10.29 16.87 -5.24
C VAL A 257 10.86 15.83 -6.22
N PRO A 258 12.02 15.20 -5.93
CA PRO A 258 12.59 14.15 -6.77
C PRO A 258 11.68 12.94 -6.95
N SER A 259 11.70 12.35 -8.14
CA SER A 259 11.03 11.08 -8.43
C SER A 259 11.58 9.94 -7.55
N ALA A 260 12.87 9.99 -7.19
CA ALA A 260 13.52 9.05 -6.29
C ALA A 260 13.11 9.21 -4.82
N LEU A 261 12.58 10.35 -4.35
CA LEU A 261 12.29 10.52 -2.91
C LEU A 261 11.28 9.48 -2.38
N LYS A 262 11.65 8.75 -1.31
CA LYS A 262 10.74 7.88 -0.52
C LYS A 262 10.62 8.43 0.90
N PRO A 263 9.64 9.30 1.20
CA PRO A 263 9.60 10.04 2.46
C PRO A 263 9.25 9.18 3.70
N HIS A 264 8.93 7.90 3.53
CA HIS A 264 8.40 7.07 4.62
C HIS A 264 9.40 6.89 5.77
N LYS A 265 10.70 6.81 5.46
CA LYS A 265 11.77 6.74 6.47
C LYS A 265 11.82 8.03 7.29
N TYR A 266 11.89 9.18 6.61
CA TYR A 266 12.01 10.49 7.24
C TYR A 266 10.74 10.90 8.01
N ARG A 267 9.57 10.49 7.53
CA ARG A 267 8.30 10.66 8.25
C ARG A 267 8.27 9.91 9.58
N ALA A 268 8.97 8.77 9.69
CA ALA A 268 9.06 8.05 10.95
C ALA A 268 9.90 8.84 11.98
N GLU A 269 10.87 9.62 11.50
CA GLU A 269 11.65 10.54 12.34
C GLU A 269 10.78 11.70 12.86
N TYR A 270 9.98 12.32 11.99
CA TYR A 270 8.97 13.31 12.42
C TYR A 270 8.03 12.73 13.48
N ALA A 271 7.55 11.50 13.26
CA ALA A 271 6.66 10.82 14.18
C ALA A 271 7.29 10.65 15.56
N LYS A 272 8.58 10.30 15.62
CA LYS A 272 9.35 10.21 16.86
C LYS A 272 9.47 11.56 17.54
N ARG A 273 9.94 12.59 16.84
CA ARG A 273 10.14 13.93 17.43
C ARG A 273 8.84 14.47 18.04
N LEU A 274 7.76 14.41 17.29
CA LEU A 274 6.47 14.88 17.77
C LEU A 274 5.94 14.02 18.93
N TYR A 275 6.16 12.70 18.89
CA TYR A 275 5.77 11.83 20.01
C TYR A 275 6.51 12.22 21.29
N LEU A 276 7.84 12.34 21.24
CA LEU A 276 8.65 12.70 22.40
C LEU A 276 8.29 14.08 22.97
N LEU A 277 7.89 15.03 22.13
CA LEU A 277 7.45 16.36 22.56
C LEU A 277 6.13 16.34 23.35
N VAL A 278 5.21 15.43 23.02
CA VAL A 278 3.82 15.48 23.54
C VAL A 278 3.45 14.30 24.43
N ALA A 279 4.34 13.30 24.55
CA ALA A 279 4.10 12.11 25.35
C ALA A 279 4.28 12.40 26.85
N ARG A 280 3.33 11.93 27.64
CA ARG A 280 3.49 11.83 29.10
C ARG A 280 4.29 10.57 29.42
N ASP A 281 4.96 10.57 30.59
CA ASP A 281 5.56 9.33 31.09
C ASP A 281 4.45 8.28 31.30
N PRO A 282 4.58 7.07 30.73
CA PRO A 282 3.65 5.98 30.99
C PRO A 282 3.40 5.67 32.48
N LYS A 283 4.32 6.02 33.39
CA LYS A 283 4.15 5.90 34.84
C LYS A 283 3.09 6.87 35.39
N ASP A 284 3.04 8.08 34.85
CA ASP A 284 2.12 9.14 35.31
C ASP A 284 0.69 8.95 34.78
N ILE A 285 0.52 8.10 33.77
CA ILE A 285 -0.79 7.81 33.20
C ILE A 285 -1.53 6.82 34.13
N LYS A 286 -2.55 7.31 34.85
CA LYS A 286 -3.38 6.49 35.75
C LYS A 286 -4.34 5.57 34.99
N ASP A 287 -5.01 6.08 33.96
CA ASP A 287 -5.97 5.29 33.18
C ASP A 287 -5.25 4.31 32.23
N LYS A 288 -5.44 3.01 32.46
CA LYS A 288 -4.90 1.94 31.60
C LYS A 288 -5.40 2.04 30.16
N LYS A 289 -6.58 2.61 29.90
CA LYS A 289 -7.11 2.81 28.53
C LYS A 289 -6.31 3.85 27.75
N GLU A 290 -5.62 4.76 28.43
CA GLU A 290 -4.72 5.73 27.83
C GLU A 290 -3.32 5.15 27.54
N LYS A 291 -3.08 3.88 27.88
CA LYS A 291 -1.84 3.16 27.54
C LYS A 291 -2.05 2.28 26.32
N ILE A 292 -1.00 2.16 25.50
CA ILE A 292 -0.92 1.19 24.42
C ILE A 292 0.26 0.26 24.71
N TYR A 293 -0.06 -0.99 25.00
CA TYR A 293 0.93 -2.03 25.19
C TYR A 293 1.31 -2.62 23.84
N LEU A 294 2.58 -2.49 23.48
CA LEU A 294 3.10 -3.05 22.24
C LEU A 294 3.19 -4.58 22.33
N ARG A 295 3.13 -5.24 21.15
CA ARG A 295 3.10 -6.71 21.00
C ARG A 295 4.16 -7.16 19.99
N GLY A 296 4.43 -8.47 19.95
CA GLY A 296 5.42 -9.07 19.06
C GLY A 296 6.83 -8.58 19.40
N GLU A 297 7.61 -8.22 18.38
CA GLU A 297 9.00 -7.73 18.52
C GLU A 297 9.17 -6.49 19.41
N LEU A 298 8.08 -5.78 19.74
CA LEU A 298 8.12 -4.59 20.59
C LEU A 298 7.46 -4.82 21.95
N LYS A 299 7.25 -6.08 22.37
CA LYS A 299 6.65 -6.43 23.67
C LYS A 299 7.45 -5.77 24.80
N GLY A 300 6.75 -5.24 25.80
CA GLY A 300 7.35 -4.53 26.95
C GLY A 300 7.33 -3.01 26.82
N VAL A 301 7.20 -2.47 25.60
CA VAL A 301 7.08 -1.02 25.39
C VAL A 301 5.63 -0.56 25.60
N VAL A 302 5.48 0.50 26.39
CA VAL A 302 4.20 1.14 26.69
C VAL A 302 4.18 2.54 26.11
N LEU A 303 3.16 2.86 25.32
CA LEU A 303 2.99 4.18 24.71
C LEU A 303 1.81 4.94 25.31
N ASP A 304 1.91 6.27 25.29
CA ASP A 304 0.80 7.18 25.57
C ASP A 304 -0.14 7.23 24.35
N ARG A 305 -1.38 6.77 24.55
CA ARG A 305 -2.42 6.74 23.51
C ARG A 305 -2.77 8.14 23.00
N LYS A 306 -2.81 9.15 23.88
CA LYS A 306 -3.16 10.53 23.50
C LYS A 306 -2.06 11.11 22.61
N ALA A 307 -0.80 10.92 22.98
CA ALA A 307 0.34 11.30 22.15
C ALA A 307 0.35 10.57 20.80
N CYS A 308 0.10 9.25 20.78
CA CYS A 308 -0.04 8.49 19.54
C CYS A 308 -1.13 9.08 18.63
N LEU A 309 -2.26 9.53 19.20
CA LEU A 309 -3.34 10.14 18.44
C LEU A 309 -2.93 11.51 17.85
N ILE A 310 -2.23 12.35 18.61
CA ILE A 310 -1.70 13.64 18.13
C ILE A 310 -0.79 13.40 16.92
N VAL A 311 0.19 12.50 17.05
CA VAL A 311 1.12 12.17 15.97
C VAL A 311 0.40 11.57 14.76
N SER A 312 -0.55 10.66 15.02
CA SER A 312 -1.38 10.05 13.98
C SER A 312 -2.11 11.12 13.16
N ARG A 313 -2.76 12.09 13.83
CA ARG A 313 -3.46 13.23 13.21
C ARG A 313 -2.52 14.11 12.40
N ALA A 314 -1.38 14.51 12.96
CA ALA A 314 -0.37 15.32 12.25
C ALA A 314 0.16 14.61 10.99
N LEU A 315 0.30 13.29 11.03
CA LEU A 315 0.69 12.48 9.87
C LEU A 315 -0.48 12.22 8.89
N GLY A 316 -1.70 12.66 9.17
CA GLY A 316 -2.90 12.47 8.33
C GLY A 316 -3.57 11.10 8.47
N HIS A 317 -3.35 10.44 9.60
CA HIS A 317 -4.06 9.26 10.07
C HIS A 317 -5.05 9.68 11.18
N ASN A 318 -6.05 8.86 11.52
CA ASN A 318 -7.08 9.22 12.50
C ASN A 318 -7.18 8.21 13.66
N ARG A 319 -6.19 7.34 13.80
CA ARG A 319 -6.22 6.18 14.70
C ARG A 319 -4.89 6.06 15.43
N PRO A 320 -4.86 6.01 16.78
CA PRO A 320 -3.61 5.95 17.51
C PRO A 320 -2.80 4.68 17.18
N GLU A 321 -3.47 3.58 16.81
CA GLU A 321 -2.83 2.30 16.46
C GLU A 321 -1.97 2.38 15.19
N GLU A 322 -2.20 3.38 14.33
CA GLU A 322 -1.35 3.56 13.13
C GLU A 322 0.07 3.98 13.52
N PHE A 323 0.23 4.69 14.64
CA PHE A 323 1.56 5.02 15.17
C PHE A 323 2.31 3.77 15.63
N GLN A 324 1.66 2.95 16.45
CA GLN A 324 2.17 1.65 16.89
C GLN A 324 2.61 0.77 15.71
N LYS A 325 1.78 0.66 14.67
CA LYS A 325 2.05 -0.23 13.54
C LYS A 325 3.20 0.26 12.66
N SER A 326 3.28 1.57 12.45
CA SER A 326 4.09 2.15 11.38
C SER A 326 5.34 2.89 11.84
N TYR A 327 5.37 3.40 13.08
CA TYR A 327 6.38 4.37 13.51
C TYR A 327 7.04 4.03 14.85
N ALA A 328 6.36 3.31 15.76
CA ALA A 328 6.86 3.03 17.10
C ALA A 328 8.25 2.34 17.15
N TYR A 329 8.64 1.62 16.10
CA TYR A 329 9.99 1.02 16.00
C TYR A 329 11.13 2.06 16.10
N LYS A 330 10.86 3.32 15.73
CA LYS A 330 11.84 4.42 15.84
C LYS A 330 12.11 4.87 17.27
N LEU A 331 11.24 4.53 18.22
CA LEU A 331 11.46 4.82 19.64
C LEU A 331 12.46 3.86 20.28
N ILE A 332 12.67 2.68 19.68
CA ILE A 332 13.39 1.56 20.30
C ILE A 332 14.75 1.33 19.64
N ALA A 333 14.91 1.74 18.37
CA ALA A 333 16.17 1.60 17.61
C ALA A 333 17.37 2.44 18.13
N GLN A 334 17.30 2.94 19.37
CA GLN A 334 18.38 3.63 20.08
C GLN A 334 18.58 3.10 21.52
N ALA A 335 17.86 2.04 21.90
CA ALA A 335 18.01 1.42 23.23
C ALA A 335 18.94 0.19 23.21
N ASN A 336 19.51 -0.16 22.05
CA ASN A 336 20.49 -1.22 21.85
C ASN A 336 21.73 -0.67 21.17
#